data_AF-A0A8J9RY30-F1
#
_entry.id   AF-A0A8J9RY30-F1
#
_cell.length_a   1.000
_cell.length_b   1.000
_cell.length_c   1.000
_cell.angle_alpha   90.00
_cell.angle_beta   90.00
_cell.angle_gamma   90.00
#
_symmetry.space_group_name_H-M   'P 1'
#
loop_
_entity.id
_entity.type
_entity.pdbx_description
1 polymer ?
#
loop_
_entity_poly.entity_id
_entity_poly.type
_entity_poly.pdbx_seq_one_letter_code
_entity_poly.pdbx_strand_id
1 'polypeptide(L)'
;MMRMSIVFIFLALLVQSATPKVHRSVNRSIQIVNESASKIEIFWVHPETREPSLMSNPFIVPGADFSLNSFVGHEFLVKEMPGKNGCQVDSCKTENFKVSPNDEQVIRVSPEITVTFVDNKIRARKEADELIKACQVDARKRVELAGQDKAAALDAMDDLVNCVQGGVSSRLETVNEEIAFQASVRTDIAALLENYTCTDDSLNSSKDITTQQWKQADLTRTVHIKHERPTSRIHVIENFISDDECDAMEAAAQKSLHRATVADGKGGSRLSDNRKAMQAGIKVPWKDEASGNAIARLSRRVYDYTNHVLGLGIEEHGQEDLMSIQYFGRGKNDTEPDRYTPHCDGDCTGLPHKHGTRMATMVMYCDVADLGG
;
A
#
# COMPACT_ATOMS: atom_id res chain seq x y z
N MET A 1 -8.09 44.41 1.84
CA MET A 1 -8.61 43.43 0.85
C MET A 1 -7.55 42.84 -0.08
N MET A 2 -6.38 43.46 -0.30
CA MET A 2 -5.39 42.96 -1.28
C MET A 2 -4.34 41.96 -0.74
N ARG A 3 -4.32 41.69 0.59
CA ARG A 3 -3.32 40.78 1.21
C ARG A 3 -3.79 39.34 1.41
N MET A 4 -5.10 39.08 1.41
CA MET A 4 -5.65 37.71 1.60
C MET A 4 -5.61 36.89 0.30
N SER A 5 -5.72 37.54 -0.86
CA SER A 5 -5.67 36.85 -2.16
C SER A 5 -4.27 36.34 -2.53
N ILE A 6 -3.20 36.95 -2.01
CA ILE A 6 -1.82 36.56 -2.33
C ILE A 6 -1.41 35.27 -1.59
N VAL A 7 -1.93 35.05 -0.38
CA VAL A 7 -1.62 33.85 0.42
C VAL A 7 -2.28 32.59 -0.18
N PHE A 8 -3.51 32.69 -0.68
CA PHE A 8 -4.18 31.57 -1.35
C PHE A 8 -3.56 31.21 -2.71
N ILE A 9 -3.03 32.20 -3.44
CA ILE A 9 -2.34 31.97 -4.72
C ILE A 9 -0.99 31.29 -4.49
N PHE A 10 -0.23 31.67 -3.47
CA PHE A 10 1.04 31.02 -3.14
C PHE A 10 0.86 29.58 -2.62
N LEU A 11 -0.20 29.29 -1.84
CA LEU A 11 -0.50 27.93 -1.40
C LEU A 11 -0.87 27.01 -2.57
N ALA A 12 -1.59 27.52 -3.58
CA ALA A 12 -1.94 26.76 -4.78
C ALA A 12 -0.73 26.51 -5.71
N LEU A 13 0.20 27.46 -5.81
CA LEU A 13 1.42 27.35 -6.63
C LEU A 13 2.51 26.46 -6.02
N LEU A 14 2.60 26.39 -4.68
CA LEU A 14 3.50 25.47 -3.98
C LEU A 14 3.04 24.00 -4.07
N VAL A 15 1.72 23.74 -4.18
CA VAL A 15 1.19 22.39 -4.37
C VAL A 15 1.40 21.88 -5.81
N GLN A 16 1.49 22.76 -6.81
CA GLN A 16 1.67 22.37 -8.21
C GLN A 16 3.13 22.13 -8.64
N SER A 17 4.12 22.61 -7.89
CA SER A 17 5.53 22.57 -8.29
C SER A 17 6.36 21.45 -7.64
N ALA A 18 5.78 20.64 -6.75
CA ALA A 18 6.50 19.59 -6.03
C ALA A 18 5.82 18.22 -6.02
N THR A 19 4.88 17.95 -6.93
CA THR A 19 4.40 16.58 -7.16
C THR A 19 5.11 15.99 -8.36
N PRO A 20 5.92 14.92 -8.20
CA PRO A 20 6.28 14.08 -9.33
C PRO A 20 5.00 13.71 -10.07
N LYS A 21 5.04 13.57 -11.40
CA LYS A 21 3.95 12.93 -12.15
C LYS A 21 3.85 11.49 -11.65
N VAL A 22 3.10 11.28 -10.56
CA VAL A 22 2.67 9.96 -10.12
C VAL A 22 1.86 9.44 -11.30
N HIS A 23 2.38 8.44 -12.01
CA HIS A 23 1.60 7.69 -12.97
C HIS A 23 0.46 7.06 -12.16
N ARG A 24 -0.68 7.76 -12.11
CA ARG A 24 -1.83 7.30 -11.38
C ARG A 24 -2.26 6.03 -12.09
N SER A 25 -2.18 4.89 -11.40
CA SER A 25 -2.61 3.60 -11.93
C SER A 25 -3.97 3.78 -12.60
N VAL A 26 -4.17 3.20 -13.78
CA VAL A 26 -5.45 3.22 -14.48
C VAL A 26 -6.40 2.14 -13.96
N ASN A 27 -5.93 1.21 -13.14
CA ASN A 27 -6.74 0.12 -12.59
C ASN A 27 -7.64 0.64 -11.47
N ARG A 28 -8.93 0.27 -11.50
CA ARG A 28 -9.92 0.62 -10.48
C ARG A 28 -10.66 -0.62 -10.03
N SER A 29 -10.76 -0.80 -8.71
CA SER A 29 -11.76 -1.69 -8.14
C SER A 29 -13.06 -0.90 -8.02
N ILE A 30 -14.14 -1.45 -8.57
CA ILE A 30 -15.47 -0.87 -8.53
C ILE A 30 -16.45 -1.83 -7.87
N GLN A 31 -17.37 -1.28 -7.09
CA GLN A 31 -18.48 -2.02 -6.48
C GLN A 31 -19.79 -1.53 -7.07
N ILE A 32 -20.65 -2.44 -7.51
CA ILE A 32 -21.96 -2.14 -8.07
C ILE A 32 -23.00 -2.67 -7.10
N VAL A 33 -23.84 -1.78 -6.57
CA VAL A 33 -24.90 -2.11 -5.60
C VAL A 33 -26.24 -2.02 -6.30
N ASN A 34 -27.01 -3.10 -6.25
CA ASN A 34 -28.35 -3.15 -6.81
C ASN A 34 -29.38 -2.68 -5.77
N GLU A 35 -29.75 -1.41 -5.82
CA GLU A 35 -30.82 -0.84 -4.98
C GLU A 35 -32.19 -0.88 -5.68
N SER A 36 -32.26 -1.49 -6.86
CA SER A 36 -33.50 -1.68 -7.58
C SER A 36 -34.32 -2.84 -7.02
N ALA A 37 -35.62 -2.86 -7.33
CA ALA A 37 -36.49 -3.98 -6.98
C ALA A 37 -36.31 -5.20 -7.92
N SER A 38 -35.53 -5.04 -8.98
CA SER A 38 -35.33 -5.99 -10.07
C SER A 38 -33.97 -6.66 -9.99
N LYS A 39 -33.84 -7.82 -10.62
CA LYS A 39 -32.52 -8.41 -10.89
C LYS A 39 -31.86 -7.60 -11.99
N ILE A 40 -30.54 -7.44 -11.92
CA ILE A 40 -29.77 -6.75 -12.95
C ILE A 40 -28.59 -7.58 -13.44
N GLU A 41 -28.20 -7.34 -14.68
CA GLU A 41 -26.97 -7.85 -15.28
C GLU A 41 -26.06 -6.68 -15.65
N ILE A 42 -24.75 -6.92 -15.53
CA ILE A 42 -23.70 -5.96 -15.85
C ILE A 42 -22.93 -6.50 -17.04
N PHE A 43 -22.83 -5.68 -18.08
CA PHE A 43 -22.05 -5.97 -19.27
C PHE A 43 -20.92 -4.96 -19.40
N TRP A 44 -19.72 -5.42 -19.74
CA TRP A 44 -18.67 -4.54 -20.23
C TRP A 44 -18.94 -4.22 -21.71
N VAL A 45 -18.84 -2.96 -22.10
CA VAL A 45 -19.07 -2.53 -23.49
C VAL A 45 -17.71 -2.35 -24.17
N HIS A 46 -17.45 -3.13 -25.22
CA HIS A 46 -16.20 -3.04 -25.96
C HIS A 46 -16.03 -1.63 -26.57
N PRO A 47 -14.88 -0.96 -26.40
CA PRO A 47 -14.73 0.45 -26.78
C PRO A 47 -14.87 0.69 -28.29
N GLU A 48 -14.39 -0.23 -29.12
CA GLU A 48 -14.44 -0.12 -30.58
C GLU A 48 -15.73 -0.72 -31.18
N THR A 49 -15.99 -2.01 -30.94
CA THR A 49 -17.16 -2.71 -31.53
C THR A 49 -18.50 -2.35 -30.87
N ARG A 50 -18.48 -1.76 -29.66
CA ARG A 50 -19.68 -1.49 -28.84
C ARG A 50 -20.47 -2.73 -28.45
N GLU A 51 -19.89 -3.92 -28.60
CA GLU A 51 -20.54 -5.17 -28.23
C GLU A 51 -20.50 -5.39 -26.70
N PRO A 52 -21.63 -5.77 -26.07
CA PRO A 52 -21.69 -6.04 -24.64
C PRO A 52 -21.21 -7.45 -24.30
N SER A 53 -20.31 -7.57 -23.32
CA SER A 53 -19.83 -8.83 -22.74
C SER A 53 -20.31 -8.98 -21.30
N LEU A 54 -21.00 -10.07 -20.97
CA LEU A 54 -21.56 -10.28 -19.63
C LEU A 54 -20.45 -10.43 -18.57
N MET A 55 -20.55 -9.64 -17.50
CA MET A 55 -19.58 -9.62 -16.40
C MET A 55 -20.16 -10.20 -15.11
N SER A 56 -21.43 -9.92 -14.80
CA SER A 56 -22.11 -10.45 -13.62
C SER A 56 -22.68 -11.85 -13.92
N ASN A 57 -22.04 -12.89 -13.39
CA ASN A 57 -22.58 -14.25 -13.45
C ASN A 57 -22.49 -14.91 -12.07
N PRO A 58 -23.63 -15.22 -11.40
CA PRO A 58 -25.02 -15.00 -11.82
C PRO A 58 -25.43 -13.51 -11.79
N PHE A 59 -26.68 -13.20 -12.19
CA PHE A 59 -27.28 -11.86 -12.07
C PHE A 59 -27.23 -11.32 -10.63
N ILE A 60 -27.25 -9.99 -10.48
CA ILE A 60 -27.23 -9.32 -9.19
C ILE A 60 -28.66 -9.15 -8.69
N VAL A 61 -28.98 -9.73 -7.53
CA VAL A 61 -30.32 -9.64 -6.92
C VAL A 61 -30.53 -8.31 -6.18
N PRO A 62 -31.79 -7.88 -5.96
CA PRO A 62 -32.09 -6.69 -5.14
C PRO A 62 -31.39 -6.72 -3.78
N GLY A 63 -30.75 -5.60 -3.42
CA GLY A 63 -30.01 -5.42 -2.17
C GLY A 63 -28.62 -6.07 -2.15
N ALA A 64 -28.22 -6.81 -3.19
CA ALA A 64 -26.88 -7.37 -3.29
C ALA A 64 -25.91 -6.44 -4.02
N ASP A 65 -24.62 -6.71 -3.84
CA ASP A 65 -23.54 -6.03 -4.53
C ASP A 65 -22.68 -6.98 -5.37
N PHE A 66 -21.97 -6.41 -6.33
CA PHE A 66 -21.04 -7.10 -7.22
C PHE A 66 -19.79 -6.25 -7.40
N SER A 67 -18.63 -6.83 -7.10
CA SER A 67 -17.34 -6.15 -7.21
C SER A 67 -16.54 -6.68 -8.38
N LEU A 68 -15.90 -5.79 -9.13
CA LEU A 68 -15.00 -6.16 -10.23
C LEU A 68 -13.84 -5.17 -10.37
N ASN A 69 -12.75 -5.63 -10.99
CA ASN A 69 -11.63 -4.78 -11.36
C ASN A 69 -11.77 -4.33 -12.81
N SER A 70 -11.51 -3.05 -13.07
CA SER A 70 -11.64 -2.42 -14.39
C SER A 70 -10.59 -1.32 -14.57
N PHE A 71 -10.70 -0.54 -15.65
CA PHE A 71 -9.77 0.53 -15.98
C PHE A 71 -10.52 1.85 -16.17
N VAL A 72 -9.86 2.98 -15.88
CA VAL A 72 -10.39 4.32 -16.13
C VAL A 72 -10.84 4.44 -17.59
N GLY A 73 -12.07 4.87 -17.80
CA GLY A 73 -12.68 5.04 -19.12
C GLY A 73 -13.44 3.81 -19.65
N HIS A 74 -13.30 2.63 -19.02
CA HIS A 74 -14.15 1.48 -19.35
C HIS A 74 -15.63 1.84 -19.15
N GLU A 75 -16.47 1.39 -20.08
CA GLU A 75 -17.91 1.60 -20.07
C GLU A 75 -18.62 0.29 -19.80
N PHE A 76 -19.67 0.35 -19.00
CA PHE A 76 -20.50 -0.78 -18.65
C PHE A 76 -21.97 -0.44 -18.87
N LEU A 77 -22.74 -1.45 -19.25
CA LEU A 77 -24.17 -1.41 -19.41
C LEU A 77 -24.81 -2.20 -18.27
N VAL A 78 -25.67 -1.53 -17.50
CA VAL A 78 -26.60 -2.16 -16.58
C VAL A 78 -27.85 -2.52 -17.37
N LYS A 79 -28.32 -3.75 -17.22
CA LYS A 79 -29.56 -4.22 -17.84
C LYS A 79 -30.49 -4.80 -16.79
N GLU A 80 -31.72 -4.31 -16.76
CA GLU A 80 -32.79 -4.89 -15.97
C GLU A 80 -33.22 -6.25 -16.54
N MET A 81 -33.46 -7.21 -15.66
CA MET A 81 -33.90 -8.55 -16.06
C MET A 81 -35.42 -8.70 -15.98
N PRO A 82 -36.05 -9.42 -16.93
CA PRO A 82 -37.47 -9.72 -16.88
C PRO A 82 -37.84 -10.54 -15.64
N GLY A 83 -38.98 -10.23 -15.02
CA GLY A 83 -39.44 -10.99 -13.86
C GLY A 83 -40.67 -10.41 -13.17
N LYS A 84 -41.14 -11.09 -12.12
CA LYS A 84 -42.34 -10.69 -11.35
C LYS A 84 -42.28 -9.27 -10.79
N ASN A 85 -41.08 -8.84 -10.40
CA ASN A 85 -40.80 -7.48 -9.91
C ASN A 85 -39.94 -6.68 -10.89
N GLY A 86 -39.73 -7.19 -12.11
CA GLY A 86 -38.91 -6.56 -13.14
C GLY A 86 -39.70 -6.19 -14.38
N CYS A 87 -38.99 -5.83 -15.44
CA CYS A 87 -39.55 -5.44 -16.72
C CYS A 87 -40.31 -6.57 -17.43
N GLN A 88 -41.20 -6.20 -18.35
CA GLN A 88 -41.63 -7.10 -19.43
C GLN A 88 -40.49 -7.25 -20.44
N VAL A 89 -40.39 -8.42 -21.09
CA VAL A 89 -39.25 -8.83 -21.94
C VAL A 89 -38.78 -7.74 -22.93
N ASP A 90 -39.71 -6.96 -23.50
CA ASP A 90 -39.42 -5.93 -24.50
C ASP A 90 -39.32 -4.50 -23.93
N SER A 91 -39.38 -4.34 -22.61
CA SER A 91 -39.45 -3.03 -21.91
C SER A 91 -38.34 -2.84 -20.86
N CYS A 92 -37.34 -3.72 -20.87
CA CYS A 92 -36.28 -3.70 -19.87
C CYS A 92 -35.40 -2.47 -20.00
N LYS A 93 -35.28 -1.76 -18.87
CA LYS A 93 -34.45 -0.56 -18.80
C LYS A 93 -32.98 -0.94 -18.86
N THR A 94 -32.21 -0.06 -19.46
CA THR A 94 -30.76 -0.15 -19.48
C THR A 94 -30.16 1.21 -19.20
N GLU A 95 -28.97 1.22 -18.64
CA GLU A 95 -28.22 2.45 -18.37
C GLU A 95 -26.73 2.19 -18.52
N ASN A 96 -26.00 3.15 -19.10
CA ASN A 96 -24.56 3.06 -19.26
C ASN A 96 -23.85 3.86 -18.18
N PHE A 97 -22.70 3.38 -17.73
CA PHE A 97 -21.83 4.11 -16.83
C PHE A 97 -20.36 3.91 -17.19
N LYS A 98 -19.54 4.92 -16.88
CA LYS A 98 -18.09 4.89 -17.13
C LYS A 98 -17.31 4.91 -15.83
N VAL A 99 -16.24 4.13 -15.80
CA VAL A 99 -15.30 4.10 -14.67
C VAL A 99 -14.50 5.40 -14.67
N SER A 100 -14.61 6.15 -13.57
CA SER A 100 -13.93 7.43 -13.38
C SER A 100 -12.47 7.22 -12.92
N PRO A 101 -11.63 8.27 -12.92
CA PRO A 101 -10.28 8.20 -12.36
C PRO A 101 -10.23 8.25 -10.83
N ASN A 102 -11.37 8.35 -10.14
CA ASN A 102 -11.42 8.40 -8.68
C ASN A 102 -11.34 6.99 -8.07
N ASP A 103 -11.02 6.89 -6.79
CA ASP A 103 -10.82 5.61 -6.09
C ASP A 103 -12.07 5.26 -5.27
N GLU A 104 -12.20 3.99 -4.84
CA GLU A 104 -13.33 3.49 -4.04
C GLU A 104 -14.71 3.78 -4.66
N GLN A 105 -14.84 3.54 -5.97
CA GLN A 105 -16.07 3.84 -6.70
C GLN A 105 -17.16 2.82 -6.39
N VAL A 106 -18.27 3.34 -5.86
CA VAL A 106 -19.51 2.60 -5.64
C VAL A 106 -20.56 3.13 -6.62
N ILE A 107 -21.00 2.24 -7.50
CA ILE A 107 -22.03 2.47 -8.50
C ILE A 107 -23.35 1.96 -7.91
N ARG A 108 -24.30 2.86 -7.68
CA ARG A 108 -25.61 2.51 -7.13
C ARG A 108 -26.65 2.53 -8.25
N VAL A 109 -27.29 1.40 -8.46
CA VAL A 109 -28.38 1.26 -9.44
C VAL A 109 -29.69 1.47 -8.70
N SER A 110 -30.36 2.59 -8.98
CA SER A 110 -31.61 2.98 -8.34
C SER A 110 -32.79 2.10 -8.80
N PRO A 111 -33.97 2.20 -8.14
CA PRO A 111 -35.20 1.56 -8.62
C PRO A 111 -35.57 1.85 -10.07
N GLU A 112 -35.18 3.00 -10.60
CA GLU A 112 -35.45 3.37 -12.00
C GLU A 112 -34.36 2.97 -12.97
N ILE A 113 -33.42 2.14 -12.53
CA ILE A 113 -32.23 1.70 -13.29
C ILE A 113 -31.36 2.89 -13.69
N THR A 114 -31.44 4.00 -12.94
CA THR A 114 -30.51 5.11 -13.08
C THR A 114 -29.28 4.86 -12.21
N VAL A 115 -28.12 5.19 -12.75
CA VAL A 115 -26.84 4.98 -12.07
C VAL A 115 -26.42 6.26 -11.35
N THR A 116 -26.06 6.13 -10.06
CA THR A 116 -25.39 7.18 -9.31
C THR A 116 -24.02 6.72 -8.82
N PHE A 117 -23.09 7.67 -8.72
CA PHE A 117 -21.71 7.41 -8.30
C PHE A 117 -21.45 7.96 -6.91
N VAL A 118 -20.82 7.15 -6.08
CA VAL A 118 -20.16 7.60 -4.86
C VAL A 118 -18.71 7.17 -4.94
N ASP A 119 -17.80 8.12 -4.91
CA ASP A 119 -16.36 7.87 -4.89
C ASP A 119 -15.70 8.57 -3.70
N ASN A 120 -14.40 8.32 -3.51
CA ASN A 120 -13.64 8.92 -2.42
C ASN A 120 -13.72 10.46 -2.38
N LYS A 121 -13.76 11.14 -3.53
CA LYS A 121 -13.86 12.61 -3.60
C LYS A 121 -15.26 13.11 -3.29
N ILE A 122 -16.30 12.45 -3.79
CA ILE A 122 -17.70 12.78 -3.48
C ILE A 122 -17.95 12.62 -1.99
N ARG A 123 -17.44 11.52 -1.40
CA ARG A 123 -17.54 11.26 0.04
C ARG A 123 -16.81 12.33 0.86
N ALA A 124 -15.56 12.62 0.49
CA ALA A 124 -14.78 13.67 1.15
C ALA A 124 -15.45 15.05 1.06
N ARG A 125 -16.03 15.40 -0.10
CA ARG A 125 -16.80 16.65 -0.25
C ARG A 125 -18.05 16.66 0.61
N LYS A 126 -18.81 15.56 0.64
CA LYS A 126 -20.01 15.46 1.46
C LYS A 126 -19.68 15.60 2.95
N GLU A 127 -18.62 14.93 3.44
CA GLU A 127 -18.13 15.08 4.81
C GLU A 127 -17.69 16.53 5.09
N ALA A 128 -16.96 17.16 4.17
CA ALA A 128 -16.56 18.56 4.31
C ALA A 128 -17.77 19.52 4.32
N ASP A 129 -18.75 19.29 3.46
CA ASP A 129 -19.98 20.09 3.40
C ASP A 129 -20.81 19.94 4.67
N GLU A 130 -20.89 18.73 5.23
CA GLU A 130 -21.56 18.47 6.51
C GLU A 130 -20.87 19.20 7.66
N LEU A 131 -19.54 19.17 7.72
CA LEU A 131 -18.76 19.94 8.70
C LEU A 131 -19.00 21.45 8.56
N ILE A 132 -18.91 21.98 7.33
CA ILE A 132 -19.14 23.40 7.06
C ILE A 132 -20.57 23.79 7.45
N LYS A 133 -21.57 22.99 7.10
CA LYS A 133 -22.97 23.25 7.47
C LYS A 133 -23.15 23.29 8.99
N ALA A 134 -22.55 22.35 9.71
CA ALA A 134 -22.60 22.34 11.17
C ALA A 134 -21.98 23.62 11.75
N CYS A 135 -20.79 24.02 11.29
CA CYS A 135 -20.14 25.25 11.73
C CYS A 135 -20.91 26.53 11.34
N GLN A 136 -21.57 26.53 10.17
CA GLN A 136 -22.40 27.65 9.72
C GLN A 136 -23.63 27.88 10.59
N VAL A 137 -24.22 26.84 11.19
CA VAL A 137 -25.39 27.00 12.07
C VAL A 137 -25.07 27.93 13.24
N ASP A 138 -23.92 27.74 13.88
CA ASP A 138 -23.53 28.56 15.03
C ASP A 138 -22.99 29.94 14.61
N ALA A 139 -22.25 30.02 13.50
CA ALA A 139 -21.81 31.28 12.95
C ALA A 139 -22.99 32.19 12.56
N ARG A 140 -24.05 31.64 11.94
CA ARG A 140 -25.25 32.41 11.57
C ARG A 140 -25.95 32.99 12.78
N LYS A 141 -26.13 32.21 13.86
CA LYS A 141 -26.70 32.72 15.12
C LYS A 141 -25.89 33.89 15.68
N ARG A 142 -24.56 33.81 15.63
CA ARG A 142 -23.67 34.89 16.11
C ARG A 142 -23.74 36.13 15.23
N VAL A 143 -23.80 35.98 13.91
CA VAL A 143 -23.99 37.11 12.98
C VAL A 143 -25.34 37.78 13.21
N GLU A 144 -26.42 37.02 13.43
CA GLU A 144 -27.75 37.56 13.74
C GLU A 144 -27.73 38.37 15.05
N LEU A 145 -27.04 37.87 16.08
CA LEU A 145 -26.86 38.57 17.35
C LEU A 145 -25.99 39.83 17.23
N ALA A 146 -25.01 39.84 16.34
CA ALA A 146 -24.12 40.98 16.10
C ALA A 146 -24.85 42.19 15.51
N GLY A 147 -25.94 41.98 14.76
CA GLY A 147 -26.73 43.05 14.16
C GLY A 147 -25.89 43.95 13.23
N GLN A 148 -25.67 45.21 13.61
CA GLN A 148 -24.84 46.16 12.84
C GLN A 148 -23.39 46.28 13.36
N ASP A 149 -23.03 45.56 14.42
CA ASP A 149 -21.67 45.57 14.94
C ASP A 149 -20.74 44.77 14.01
N LYS A 150 -19.90 45.52 13.29
CA LYS A 150 -18.93 44.95 12.36
C LYS A 150 -17.86 44.13 13.06
N ALA A 151 -17.47 44.47 14.28
CA ALA A 151 -16.47 43.72 15.03
C ALA A 151 -17.04 42.38 15.45
N ALA A 152 -18.26 42.36 16.00
CA ALA A 152 -18.94 41.12 16.37
C ALA A 152 -19.28 40.24 15.14
N ALA A 153 -19.59 40.83 14.00
CA ALA A 153 -19.81 40.08 12.76
C ALA A 153 -18.52 39.45 12.20
N LEU A 154 -17.37 40.11 12.36
CA LEU A 154 -16.06 39.57 12.00
C LEU A 154 -15.65 38.43 12.95
N ASP A 155 -15.86 38.60 14.25
CA ASP A 155 -15.62 37.57 15.27
C ASP A 155 -16.42 36.29 14.97
N ALA A 156 -17.68 36.43 14.57
CA ALA A 156 -18.50 35.29 14.14
C ALA A 156 -17.97 34.56 12.89
N MET A 157 -17.25 35.25 12.00
CA MET A 157 -16.57 34.62 10.86
C MET A 157 -15.28 33.92 11.28
N ASP A 158 -14.53 34.49 12.21
CA ASP A 158 -13.34 33.84 12.78
C ASP A 158 -13.73 32.56 13.53
N ASP A 159 -14.85 32.55 14.25
CA ASP A 159 -15.42 31.35 14.87
C ASP A 159 -15.77 30.27 13.85
N LEU A 160 -16.33 30.64 12.70
CA LEU A 160 -16.61 29.69 11.62
C LEU A 160 -15.32 29.03 11.13
N VAL A 161 -14.28 29.84 10.91
CA VAL A 161 -12.97 29.35 10.47
C VAL A 161 -12.37 28.42 11.53
N ASN A 162 -12.40 28.81 12.80
CA ASN A 162 -11.90 28.00 13.91
C ASN A 162 -12.66 26.67 14.06
N CYS A 163 -13.98 26.68 13.89
CA CYS A 163 -14.80 25.47 13.92
C CYS A 163 -14.40 24.50 12.80
N VAL A 164 -14.27 25.01 11.56
CA VAL A 164 -13.86 24.18 10.41
C VAL A 164 -12.45 23.65 10.60
N GLN A 165 -11.51 24.49 11.04
CA GLN A 165 -10.13 24.07 11.33
C GLN A 165 -10.09 22.98 12.41
N GLY A 166 -10.81 23.16 13.51
CA GLY A 166 -10.92 22.16 14.58
C GLY A 166 -11.51 20.84 14.10
N GLY A 167 -12.57 20.89 13.29
CA GLY A 167 -13.18 19.69 12.71
C GLY A 167 -12.25 18.93 11.76
N VAL A 168 -11.51 19.64 10.91
CA VAL A 168 -10.51 19.03 10.01
C VAL A 168 -9.37 18.42 10.82
N SER A 169 -8.84 19.13 11.82
CA SER A 169 -7.78 18.63 12.70
C SER A 169 -8.21 17.37 13.45
N SER A 170 -9.41 17.35 14.02
CA SER A 170 -9.96 16.17 14.70
C SER A 170 -10.10 14.98 13.75
N ARG A 171 -10.56 15.21 12.51
CA ARG A 171 -10.67 14.15 11.51
C ARG A 171 -9.31 13.56 11.13
N LEU A 172 -8.29 14.41 10.98
CA LEU A 172 -6.91 13.96 10.72
C LEU A 172 -6.35 13.16 11.89
N GLU A 173 -6.62 13.57 13.13
CA GLU A 173 -6.22 12.84 14.33
C GLU A 173 -6.85 11.45 14.38
N THR A 174 -8.18 11.34 14.19
CA THR A 174 -8.86 10.04 14.14
C THR A 174 -8.32 9.12 13.06
N VAL A 175 -7.96 9.66 11.88
CA VAL A 175 -7.33 8.85 10.81
C VAL A 175 -5.96 8.36 11.23
N ASN A 176 -5.15 9.19 11.90
CA ASN A 176 -3.85 8.77 12.42
C ASN A 176 -3.98 7.73 13.53
N GLU A 177 -4.97 7.87 14.41
CA GLU A 177 -5.30 6.87 15.44
C GLU A 177 -5.69 5.53 14.82
N GLU A 178 -6.51 5.54 13.77
CA GLU A 178 -6.88 4.31 13.04
C GLU A 178 -5.66 3.66 12.39
N ILE A 179 -4.77 4.44 11.76
CA ILE A 179 -3.52 3.92 11.19
C ILE A 179 -2.65 3.28 12.28
N ALA A 180 -2.53 3.94 13.44
CA ALA A 180 -1.77 3.43 14.58
C ALA A 180 -2.39 2.15 15.15
N PHE A 181 -3.72 2.09 15.27
CA PHE A 181 -4.45 0.90 15.70
C PHE A 181 -4.26 -0.27 14.72
N GLN A 182 -4.39 -0.04 13.42
CA GLN A 182 -4.12 -1.06 12.41
C GLN A 182 -2.66 -1.56 12.49
N ALA A 183 -1.72 -0.66 12.77
CA ALA A 183 -0.32 -1.03 12.99
C ALA A 183 -0.15 -1.89 14.25
N SER A 184 -0.81 -1.55 15.37
CA SER A 184 -0.73 -2.35 16.59
C SER A 184 -1.33 -3.75 16.40
N VAL A 185 -2.47 -3.86 15.71
CA VAL A 185 -3.08 -5.17 15.38
C VAL A 185 -2.09 -6.05 14.60
N ARG A 186 -1.32 -5.49 13.66
CA ARG A 186 -0.27 -6.25 12.94
C ARG A 186 0.83 -6.73 13.88
N THR A 187 1.26 -5.90 14.84
CA THR A 187 2.24 -6.29 15.85
C THR A 187 1.70 -7.40 16.76
N ASP A 188 0.44 -7.34 17.16
CA ASP A 188 -0.19 -8.37 17.98
C ASP A 188 -0.32 -9.70 17.22
N ILE A 189 -0.69 -9.63 15.94
CA ILE A 189 -0.71 -10.79 15.04
C ILE A 189 0.70 -11.36 14.86
N ALA A 190 1.74 -10.53 14.77
CA ALA A 190 3.12 -11.00 14.63
C ALA A 190 3.53 -11.91 15.79
N ALA A 191 3.15 -11.58 17.03
CA ALA A 191 3.42 -12.43 18.19
C ALA A 191 2.67 -13.78 18.13
N LEU A 192 1.44 -13.79 17.62
CA LEU A 192 0.68 -15.03 17.41
C LEU A 192 1.28 -15.89 16.30
N LEU A 193 1.67 -15.25 15.19
CA LEU A 193 2.30 -15.91 14.05
C LEU A 193 3.64 -16.50 14.44
N GLU A 194 4.41 -15.84 15.30
CA GLU A 194 5.70 -16.33 15.77
C GLU A 194 5.58 -17.71 16.44
N ASN A 195 4.63 -17.87 17.36
CA ASN A 195 4.38 -19.18 17.96
C ASN A 195 4.00 -20.20 16.90
N TYR A 196 3.16 -19.83 15.94
CA TYR A 196 2.78 -20.74 14.85
C TYR A 196 3.97 -21.13 13.97
N THR A 197 4.79 -20.19 13.52
CA THR A 197 5.88 -20.44 12.56
C THR A 197 7.13 -21.05 13.18
N CYS A 198 7.41 -20.77 14.45
CA CYS A 198 8.67 -21.18 15.09
C CYS A 198 8.53 -22.42 16.01
N THR A 199 7.30 -22.87 16.31
CA THR A 199 7.08 -24.07 17.14
C THR A 199 6.84 -25.35 16.33
N ASP A 200 6.42 -25.22 15.07
CA ASP A 200 6.18 -26.35 14.18
C ASP A 200 7.23 -26.37 13.05
N ASP A 201 8.28 -27.17 13.26
CA ASP A 201 9.36 -27.39 12.30
C ASP A 201 8.92 -28.20 11.06
N SER A 202 7.70 -28.74 11.07
CA SER A 202 7.11 -29.51 9.97
C SER A 202 6.25 -28.68 9.03
N LEU A 203 6.13 -27.37 9.27
CA LEU A 203 5.39 -26.46 8.41
C LEU A 203 5.97 -26.43 7.00
N ASN A 204 5.14 -26.82 6.04
CA ASN A 204 5.52 -26.73 4.63
C ASN A 204 5.65 -25.27 4.19
N SER A 205 6.68 -24.98 3.39
CA SER A 205 6.77 -23.72 2.65
C SER A 205 5.52 -23.48 1.81
N SER A 206 5.19 -22.20 1.61
CA SER A 206 4.16 -21.80 0.64
C SER A 206 4.45 -22.42 -0.73
N LYS A 207 3.39 -22.91 -1.38
CA LYS A 207 3.45 -23.47 -2.74
C LYS A 207 3.75 -22.38 -3.76
N ASP A 208 4.36 -22.77 -4.88
CA ASP A 208 4.60 -21.85 -5.99
C ASP A 208 3.29 -21.54 -6.70
N ILE A 209 3.09 -20.27 -7.04
CA ILE A 209 2.07 -19.84 -8.02
C ILE A 209 2.55 -20.25 -9.42
N THR A 210 3.81 -19.95 -9.71
CA THR A 210 4.47 -20.29 -10.97
C THR A 210 5.98 -20.32 -10.80
N THR A 211 6.68 -20.92 -11.76
CA THR A 211 8.13 -20.97 -11.82
C THR A 211 8.59 -20.35 -13.14
N GLN A 212 9.63 -19.52 -13.08
CA GLN A 212 10.17 -18.81 -14.23
C GLN A 212 11.69 -18.98 -14.29
N GLN A 213 12.27 -18.67 -15.44
CA GLN A 213 13.71 -18.68 -15.63
C GLN A 213 14.21 -17.25 -15.79
N TRP A 214 15.17 -16.85 -14.97
CA TRP A 214 15.83 -15.55 -15.07
C TRP A 214 17.23 -15.73 -15.64
N LYS A 215 17.47 -15.14 -16.81
CA LYS A 215 18.76 -15.15 -17.48
C LYS A 215 19.56 -13.90 -17.11
N GLN A 216 20.72 -14.09 -16.51
CA GLN A 216 21.68 -13.04 -16.19
C GLN A 216 23.01 -13.39 -16.88
N ALA A 217 23.37 -12.62 -17.91
CA ALA A 217 24.48 -12.94 -18.81
C ALA A 217 24.38 -14.39 -19.33
N ASP A 218 25.35 -15.24 -19.01
CA ASP A 218 25.42 -16.63 -19.42
C ASP A 218 24.80 -17.61 -18.41
N LEU A 219 24.35 -17.12 -17.23
CA LEU A 219 23.73 -17.94 -16.21
C LEU A 219 22.21 -17.86 -16.29
N THR A 220 21.54 -19.00 -16.12
CA THR A 220 20.08 -19.09 -15.98
C THR A 220 19.75 -19.59 -14.59
N ARG A 221 18.85 -18.91 -13.88
CA ARG A 221 18.40 -19.27 -12.54
C ARG A 221 16.91 -19.52 -12.50
N THR A 222 16.50 -20.55 -11.74
CA THR A 222 15.11 -20.82 -11.43
C THR A 222 14.58 -19.80 -10.43
N VAL A 223 13.43 -19.22 -10.74
CA VAL A 223 12.70 -18.29 -9.88
C VAL A 223 11.34 -18.88 -9.54
N HIS A 224 11.08 -19.07 -8.26
CA HIS A 224 9.79 -19.51 -7.73
C HIS A 224 8.98 -18.29 -7.30
N ILE A 225 7.83 -18.08 -7.93
CA ILE A 225 6.91 -17.00 -7.56
C ILE A 225 5.97 -17.52 -6.47
N LYS A 226 6.22 -17.12 -5.22
CA LYS A 226 5.41 -17.53 -4.04
C LYS A 226 4.20 -16.63 -3.83
N HIS A 227 4.32 -15.36 -4.18
CA HIS A 227 3.25 -14.36 -4.08
C HIS A 227 3.39 -13.32 -5.20
N GLU A 228 2.29 -12.99 -5.87
CA GLU A 228 2.26 -11.99 -6.95
C GLU A 228 1.02 -11.10 -6.83
N ARG A 229 1.25 -9.83 -6.46
CA ARG A 229 0.26 -8.74 -6.51
C ARG A 229 0.97 -7.48 -7.01
N PRO A 230 0.24 -6.50 -7.60
CA PRO A 230 0.84 -5.27 -8.10
C PRO A 230 1.69 -4.49 -7.08
N THR A 231 1.37 -4.63 -5.79
CA THR A 231 2.02 -3.90 -4.68
C THR A 231 2.71 -4.81 -3.66
N SER A 232 2.78 -6.12 -3.89
CA SER A 232 3.44 -7.08 -3.00
C SER A 232 3.85 -8.32 -3.77
N ARG A 233 5.13 -8.68 -3.71
CA ARG A 233 5.70 -9.84 -4.42
C ARG A 233 6.64 -10.60 -3.51
N ILE A 234 6.63 -11.92 -3.61
CA ILE A 234 7.56 -12.80 -2.89
C ILE A 234 8.11 -13.80 -3.90
N HIS A 235 9.40 -13.69 -4.20
CA HIS A 235 10.12 -14.57 -5.11
C HIS A 235 11.24 -15.30 -4.34
N VAL A 236 11.47 -16.57 -4.68
CA VAL A 236 12.62 -17.34 -4.21
C VAL A 236 13.47 -17.68 -5.42
N ILE A 237 14.77 -17.38 -5.37
CA ILE A 237 15.70 -17.60 -6.49
C ILE A 237 16.70 -18.66 -6.08
N GLU A 238 16.77 -19.75 -6.83
CA GLU A 238 17.73 -20.82 -6.56
C GLU A 238 19.15 -20.36 -6.94
N ASN A 239 20.14 -20.80 -6.14
CA ASN A 239 21.57 -20.56 -6.39
C ASN A 239 21.87 -19.07 -6.66
N PHE A 240 21.26 -18.19 -5.85
CA PHE A 240 21.41 -16.75 -6.01
C PHE A 240 22.77 -16.26 -5.55
N ILE A 241 23.27 -16.76 -4.41
CA ILE A 241 24.58 -16.46 -3.83
C ILE A 241 25.43 -17.72 -3.89
N SER A 242 26.73 -17.59 -4.16
CA SER A 242 27.68 -18.71 -4.19
C SER A 242 28.50 -18.81 -2.89
N ASP A 243 29.10 -19.97 -2.65
CA ASP A 243 29.93 -20.23 -1.47
C ASP A 243 31.07 -19.21 -1.32
N ASP A 244 31.74 -18.82 -2.43
CA ASP A 244 32.81 -17.80 -2.41
C ASP A 244 32.30 -16.39 -2.05
N GLU A 245 31.06 -16.07 -2.44
CA GLU A 245 30.41 -14.81 -2.09
C GLU A 245 30.01 -14.80 -0.61
N CYS A 246 29.53 -15.93 -0.08
CA CYS A 246 29.24 -16.11 1.33
C CYS A 246 30.48 -16.02 2.22
N ASP A 247 31.56 -16.74 1.87
CA ASP A 247 32.85 -16.67 2.56
C ASP A 247 33.37 -15.22 2.61
N ALA A 248 33.25 -14.49 1.49
CA ALA A 248 33.66 -13.10 1.42
C ALA A 248 32.80 -12.19 2.32
N MET A 249 31.49 -12.41 2.36
CA MET A 249 30.59 -11.67 3.26
C MET A 249 30.91 -11.94 4.72
N GLU A 250 31.13 -13.19 5.11
CA GLU A 250 31.50 -13.56 6.49
C GLU A 250 32.84 -12.96 6.91
N ALA A 251 33.86 -13.06 6.07
CA ALA A 251 35.18 -12.48 6.33
C ALA A 251 35.13 -10.95 6.47
N ALA A 252 34.24 -10.29 5.71
CA ALA A 252 34.01 -8.85 5.84
C ALA A 252 33.25 -8.51 7.14
N ALA A 253 32.26 -9.31 7.51
CA ALA A 253 31.43 -9.13 8.70
C ALA A 253 32.18 -9.35 10.02
N GLN A 254 33.08 -10.36 10.08
CA GLN A 254 33.79 -10.76 11.30
C GLN A 254 34.49 -9.59 12.03
N LYS A 255 34.92 -8.57 11.30
CA LYS A 255 35.64 -7.42 11.85
C LYS A 255 34.76 -6.43 12.63
N SER A 256 33.46 -6.42 12.35
CA SER A 256 32.51 -5.43 12.87
C SER A 256 31.24 -6.07 13.45
N LEU A 257 31.26 -7.39 13.64
CA LEU A 257 30.15 -8.16 14.16
C LEU A 257 29.81 -7.74 15.59
N HIS A 258 28.58 -7.28 15.82
CA HIS A 258 28.09 -6.83 17.13
C HIS A 258 26.64 -7.24 17.32
N ARG A 259 26.18 -7.31 18.58
CA ARG A 259 24.76 -7.56 18.87
C ARG A 259 23.87 -6.45 18.33
N ALA A 260 22.73 -6.80 17.76
CA ALA A 260 21.79 -5.80 17.28
C ALA A 260 21.31 -4.87 18.41
N THR A 261 21.39 -3.56 18.16
CA THR A 261 20.88 -2.52 19.06
C THR A 261 19.69 -1.81 18.44
N VAL A 262 18.69 -1.45 19.24
CA VAL A 262 17.62 -0.53 18.84
C VAL A 262 17.91 0.86 19.40
N ALA A 263 17.56 1.90 18.62
CA ALA A 263 17.63 3.28 19.09
C ALA A 263 16.70 3.44 20.30
N ASP A 264 17.21 4.02 21.39
CA ASP A 264 16.44 4.21 22.63
C ASP A 264 15.52 5.46 22.60
N GLY A 265 15.42 6.12 21.44
CA GLY A 265 14.63 7.34 21.25
C GLY A 265 15.24 8.60 21.91
N LYS A 266 16.39 8.48 22.59
CA LYS A 266 17.10 9.59 23.28
C LYS A 266 18.52 9.83 22.74
N GLY A 267 18.86 9.21 21.60
CA GLY A 267 20.17 9.32 20.97
C GLY A 267 21.19 8.29 21.45
N GLY A 268 20.77 7.30 22.23
CA GLY A 268 21.55 6.13 22.61
C GLY A 268 21.07 4.84 21.91
N SER A 269 21.86 3.78 22.08
CA SER A 269 21.56 2.45 21.58
C SER A 269 21.32 1.52 22.76
N ARG A 270 20.15 0.89 22.84
CA ARG A 270 19.91 -0.22 23.79
C ARG A 270 20.03 -1.55 23.07
N LEU A 271 20.57 -2.57 23.75
CA LEU A 271 20.50 -3.94 23.27
C LEU A 271 19.04 -4.32 23.06
N SER A 272 18.74 -4.95 21.92
CA SER A 272 17.38 -5.37 21.61
C SER A 272 17.08 -6.70 22.29
N ASP A 273 16.14 -6.72 23.23
CA ASP A 273 15.66 -7.98 23.81
C ASP A 273 15.00 -8.89 22.74
N ASN A 274 14.45 -8.29 21.67
CA ASN A 274 13.77 -8.97 20.58
C ASN A 274 14.67 -9.34 19.40
N ARG A 275 15.95 -8.94 19.40
CA ARG A 275 16.89 -9.18 18.29
C ARG A 275 18.27 -9.51 18.87
N LYS A 276 18.48 -10.78 19.21
CA LYS A 276 19.74 -11.29 19.79
C LYS A 276 20.83 -11.54 18.73
N ALA A 277 20.46 -11.48 17.45
CA ALA A 277 21.32 -11.76 16.33
C ALA A 277 22.53 -10.84 16.30
N MET A 278 23.63 -11.42 15.86
CA MET A 278 24.85 -10.68 15.57
C MET A 278 24.70 -10.06 14.18
N GLN A 279 25.08 -8.80 14.03
CA GLN A 279 24.98 -8.10 12.77
C GLN A 279 26.26 -7.32 12.43
N ALA A 280 26.49 -7.14 11.14
CA ALA A 280 27.57 -6.31 10.62
C ALA A 280 27.15 -5.66 9.30
N GLY A 281 27.33 -4.34 9.20
CA GLY A 281 27.25 -3.64 7.92
C GLY A 281 28.51 -3.91 7.10
N ILE A 282 28.33 -4.29 5.84
CA ILE A 282 29.39 -4.58 4.87
C ILE A 282 29.30 -3.56 3.74
N LYS A 283 30.27 -2.64 3.75
CA LYS A 283 30.40 -1.67 2.67
C LYS A 283 30.79 -2.34 1.36
N VAL A 284 30.03 -2.06 0.30
CA VAL A 284 30.27 -2.67 -1.01
C VAL A 284 31.45 -1.99 -1.71
N PRO A 285 32.49 -2.72 -2.12
CA PRO A 285 33.66 -2.15 -2.80
C PRO A 285 33.42 -2.02 -4.31
N TRP A 286 32.48 -1.14 -4.71
CA TRP A 286 32.06 -0.96 -6.11
C TRP A 286 33.21 -0.73 -7.11
N LYS A 287 34.25 0.00 -6.69
CA LYS A 287 35.46 0.24 -7.51
C LYS A 287 36.19 -1.04 -7.94
N ASP A 288 35.99 -2.15 -7.23
CA ASP A 288 36.67 -3.42 -7.44
C ASP A 288 35.76 -4.46 -8.14
N GLU A 289 34.55 -4.05 -8.58
CA GLU A 289 33.61 -4.90 -9.32
C GLU A 289 34.22 -5.46 -10.61
N ALA A 290 34.86 -4.57 -11.39
CA ALA A 290 35.52 -4.94 -12.65
C ALA A 290 36.70 -5.91 -12.45
N SER A 291 37.29 -5.93 -11.25
CA SER A 291 38.34 -6.87 -10.87
C SER A 291 37.77 -8.19 -10.32
N GLY A 292 36.45 -8.37 -10.35
CA GLY A 292 35.78 -9.60 -9.94
C GLY A 292 35.55 -9.74 -8.44
N ASN A 293 35.55 -8.64 -7.66
CA ASN A 293 35.29 -8.70 -6.23
C ASN A 293 33.92 -9.36 -5.93
N ALA A 294 33.93 -10.41 -5.10
CA ALA A 294 32.75 -11.24 -4.82
C ALA A 294 31.57 -10.42 -4.24
N ILE A 295 31.84 -9.54 -3.27
CA ILE A 295 30.81 -8.70 -2.63
C ILE A 295 30.19 -7.73 -3.65
N ALA A 296 31.02 -7.08 -4.47
CA ALA A 296 30.51 -6.14 -5.47
C ALA A 296 29.69 -6.83 -6.57
N ARG A 297 30.13 -8.00 -7.06
CA ARG A 297 29.36 -8.80 -8.04
C ARG A 297 28.03 -9.28 -7.48
N LEU A 298 28.01 -9.73 -6.22
CA LEU A 298 26.79 -10.11 -5.53
C LEU A 298 25.83 -8.92 -5.42
N SER A 299 26.30 -7.76 -4.95
CA SER A 299 25.46 -6.57 -4.85
C SER A 299 24.93 -6.10 -6.20
N ARG A 300 25.73 -6.19 -7.29
CA ARG A 300 25.24 -5.94 -8.65
C ARG A 300 24.08 -6.87 -9.01
N ARG A 301 24.21 -8.17 -8.71
CA ARG A 301 23.18 -9.17 -8.96
C ARG A 301 21.86 -8.86 -8.24
N VAL A 302 21.92 -8.32 -7.02
CA VAL A 302 20.74 -7.84 -6.27
C VAL A 302 20.02 -6.75 -7.07
N TYR A 303 20.75 -5.75 -7.57
CA TYR A 303 20.16 -4.67 -8.37
C TYR A 303 19.63 -5.15 -9.71
N ASP A 304 20.35 -6.02 -10.41
CA ASP A 304 19.92 -6.58 -11.69
C ASP A 304 18.57 -7.28 -11.55
N TYR A 305 18.43 -8.11 -10.51
CA TYR A 305 17.18 -8.83 -10.26
C TYR A 305 16.05 -7.89 -9.82
N THR A 306 16.36 -6.96 -8.90
CA THR A 306 15.36 -5.99 -8.43
C THR A 306 14.84 -5.13 -9.59
N ASN A 307 15.72 -4.68 -10.48
CA ASN A 307 15.35 -3.95 -11.69
C ASN A 307 14.63 -4.80 -12.73
N HIS A 308 14.98 -6.08 -12.87
CA HIS A 308 14.24 -7.01 -13.72
C HIS A 308 12.77 -7.13 -13.28
N VAL A 309 12.52 -7.17 -11.98
CA VAL A 309 11.16 -7.33 -11.42
C VAL A 309 10.40 -5.99 -11.41
N LEU A 310 11.05 -4.89 -11.02
CA LEU A 310 10.38 -3.62 -10.73
C LEU A 310 10.49 -2.58 -11.85
N GLY A 311 11.48 -2.70 -12.74
CA GLY A 311 11.67 -1.80 -13.88
C GLY A 311 12.02 -0.35 -13.49
N LEU A 312 12.61 -0.14 -12.31
CA LEU A 312 12.83 1.20 -11.76
C LEU A 312 14.20 1.81 -12.08
N GLY A 313 15.14 1.03 -12.62
CA GLY A 313 16.48 1.52 -12.92
C GLY A 313 17.25 1.96 -11.67
N ILE A 314 17.12 1.22 -10.58
CA ILE A 314 17.81 1.45 -9.31
C ILE A 314 19.32 1.34 -9.53
N GLU A 315 20.03 2.37 -9.07
CA GLU A 315 21.49 2.47 -9.07
C GLU A 315 22.05 2.37 -7.64
N GLU A 316 23.37 2.30 -7.51
CA GLU A 316 24.10 2.18 -6.24
C GLU A 316 23.86 3.35 -5.28
N HIS A 317 23.57 4.54 -5.82
CA HIS A 317 23.46 5.75 -5.01
C HIS A 317 22.22 5.72 -4.10
N GLY A 318 22.43 6.01 -2.82
CA GLY A 318 21.37 6.03 -1.81
C GLY A 318 20.93 4.65 -1.32
N GLN A 319 21.60 3.58 -1.74
CA GLN A 319 21.33 2.23 -1.27
C GLN A 319 22.03 1.95 0.06
N GLU A 320 21.39 1.12 0.88
CA GLU A 320 21.98 0.63 2.12
C GLU A 320 23.12 -0.35 1.81
N ASP A 321 24.14 -0.35 2.67
CA ASP A 321 25.19 -1.37 2.64
C ASP A 321 24.58 -2.77 2.87
N LEU A 322 25.29 -3.82 2.45
CA LEU A 322 24.87 -5.18 2.76
C LEU A 322 24.87 -5.39 4.29
N MET A 323 23.89 -6.12 4.79
CA MET A 323 23.82 -6.48 6.20
C MET A 323 24.05 -7.99 6.35
N SER A 324 25.12 -8.36 7.03
CA SER A 324 25.28 -9.74 7.52
C SER A 324 24.53 -9.87 8.84
N ILE A 325 23.68 -10.88 8.96
CA ILE A 325 22.95 -11.24 10.18
C ILE A 325 23.26 -12.71 10.46
N GLN A 326 23.79 -12.99 11.64
CA GLN A 326 24.19 -14.32 12.06
C GLN A 326 23.39 -14.73 13.29
N TYR A 327 22.65 -15.83 13.14
CA TYR A 327 21.87 -16.46 14.22
C TYR A 327 22.64 -17.65 14.75
N PHE A 328 23.03 -17.61 16.02
CA PHE A 328 23.77 -18.71 16.66
C PHE A 328 22.86 -19.66 17.45
N GLY A 329 21.54 -19.46 17.34
CA GLY A 329 20.53 -20.29 18.01
C GLY A 329 20.44 -20.05 19.52
N ARG A 330 19.86 -21.03 20.23
CA ARG A 330 19.76 -21.01 21.70
C ARG A 330 21.11 -21.45 22.27
N GLY A 331 21.85 -20.54 22.90
CA GLY A 331 22.96 -20.95 23.77
C GLY A 331 22.47 -21.93 24.85
N LYS A 332 23.34 -22.80 25.38
CA LYS A 332 22.96 -23.86 26.34
C LYS A 332 22.12 -23.41 27.56
N ASN A 333 22.21 -22.13 27.92
CA ASN A 333 21.51 -21.52 29.06
C ASN A 333 20.54 -20.40 28.63
N ASP A 334 20.28 -20.23 27.33
CA ASP A 334 19.40 -19.18 26.84
C ASP A 334 17.95 -19.67 26.83
N THR A 335 17.08 -18.96 27.52
CA THR A 335 15.65 -19.31 27.64
C THR A 335 14.83 -18.87 26.44
N GLU A 336 15.39 -18.05 25.54
CA GLU A 336 14.69 -17.55 24.35
C GLU A 336 15.59 -17.66 23.10
N PRO A 337 15.04 -18.08 21.94
CA PRO A 337 15.79 -18.22 20.70
C PRO A 337 16.37 -16.89 20.21
N ASP A 338 17.49 -16.98 19.50
CA ASP A 338 17.91 -15.91 18.60
C ASP A 338 16.93 -15.88 17.42
N ARG A 339 16.25 -14.75 17.22
CA ARG A 339 15.13 -14.64 16.28
C ARG A 339 14.98 -13.23 15.76
N TYR A 340 14.28 -13.14 14.63
CA TYR A 340 13.77 -11.89 14.09
C TYR A 340 12.25 -11.99 13.99
N THR A 341 11.54 -11.28 14.85
CA THR A 341 10.07 -11.31 14.87
C THR A 341 9.49 -10.75 13.56
N PRO A 342 8.30 -11.22 13.11
CA PRO A 342 7.66 -10.68 11.93
C PRO A 342 7.50 -9.16 12.03
N HIS A 343 7.96 -8.43 11.01
CA HIS A 343 7.97 -6.98 10.96
C HIS A 343 8.03 -6.51 9.50
N CYS A 344 8.01 -5.20 9.31
CA CYS A 344 8.22 -4.60 8.00
C CYS A 344 9.57 -3.90 7.97
N ASP A 345 10.31 -4.09 6.88
CA ASP A 345 11.59 -3.40 6.70
C ASP A 345 11.44 -1.89 6.48
N GLY A 346 10.27 -1.44 6.00
CA GLY A 346 9.92 -0.03 5.85
C GLY A 346 8.61 0.34 6.55
N ASP A 347 8.08 1.52 6.21
CA ASP A 347 6.78 1.99 6.73
C ASP A 347 5.66 1.02 6.34
N CYS A 348 4.95 0.49 7.35
CA CYS A 348 3.84 -0.44 7.17
C CYS A 348 2.48 0.19 7.51
N THR A 349 2.28 1.43 7.07
CA THR A 349 1.06 2.21 7.34
C THR A 349 0.01 2.08 6.23
N GLY A 350 0.34 1.41 5.13
CA GLY A 350 -0.49 1.37 3.92
C GLY A 350 -0.47 2.68 3.11
N LEU A 351 0.31 3.67 3.56
CA LEU A 351 0.53 4.91 2.81
C LEU A 351 1.45 4.66 1.60
N PRO A 352 1.36 5.47 0.54
CA PRO A 352 2.30 5.38 -0.58
C PRO A 352 3.76 5.47 -0.14
N HIS A 353 4.64 4.72 -0.80
CA HIS A 353 6.09 4.79 -0.58
C HIS A 353 6.59 6.23 -0.75
N LYS A 354 7.46 6.65 0.17
CA LYS A 354 8.10 7.97 0.12
C LYS A 354 9.42 7.86 -0.65
N HIS A 355 9.85 8.97 -1.22
CA HIS A 355 11.17 9.02 -1.85
C HIS A 355 12.25 8.72 -0.80
N GLY A 356 13.22 7.86 -1.15
CA GLY A 356 14.32 7.47 -0.26
C GLY A 356 13.95 6.42 0.80
N THR A 357 12.77 5.79 0.73
CA THR A 357 12.41 4.68 1.63
C THR A 357 12.64 3.31 0.97
N ARG A 358 12.82 2.29 1.81
CA ARG A 358 12.90 0.88 1.39
C ARG A 358 11.64 0.48 0.61
N MET A 359 11.87 -0.23 -0.48
CA MET A 359 10.82 -0.66 -1.43
C MET A 359 10.93 -2.13 -1.82
N ALA A 360 12.10 -2.75 -1.59
CA ALA A 360 12.35 -4.16 -1.75
C ALA A 360 13.45 -4.58 -0.78
N THR A 361 13.38 -5.83 -0.32
CA THR A 361 14.43 -6.48 0.48
C THR A 361 14.77 -7.80 -0.19
N MET A 362 16.07 -8.10 -0.25
CA MET A 362 16.54 -9.42 -0.65
C MET A 362 17.26 -10.07 0.53
N VAL A 363 16.74 -11.20 0.99
CA VAL A 363 17.37 -12.03 2.00
C VAL A 363 18.10 -13.16 1.28
N MET A 364 19.40 -13.27 1.52
CA MET A 364 20.27 -14.28 0.94
C MET A 364 20.78 -15.18 2.07
N TYR A 365 20.62 -16.49 1.91
CA TYR A 365 21.03 -17.47 2.91
C TYR A 365 22.40 -18.02 2.54
N CYS A 366 23.38 -17.81 3.42
CA CYS A 366 24.71 -18.40 3.29
C CYS A 366 24.82 -19.77 3.93
N ASP A 367 24.14 -19.94 5.06
CA ASP A 367 23.96 -21.23 5.71
C ASP A 367 22.48 -21.56 5.80
N VAL A 368 22.18 -22.85 5.68
CA VAL A 368 20.85 -23.41 5.95
C VAL A 368 20.91 -24.09 7.31
N ALA A 369 20.04 -23.67 8.23
CA ALA A 369 19.98 -24.28 9.56
C ALA A 369 19.46 -25.73 9.48
N ASP A 370 20.00 -26.59 10.33
CA ASP A 370 19.52 -27.98 10.47
C ASP A 370 18.07 -28.06 10.97
N LEU A 371 17.66 -27.05 11.76
CA LEU A 371 16.31 -26.93 12.32
C LEU A 371 15.93 -25.46 12.53
N GLY A 372 14.76 -25.07 12.02
CA GLY A 372 14.30 -23.68 12.09
C GLY A 372 15.06 -22.74 11.15
N GLY A 373 15.02 -21.43 11.44
CA GLY A 373 15.61 -20.38 10.61
C GLY A 373 14.85 -19.07 10.72
#